data_AF-A0A960I995-F1
#
_entry.id   AF-A0A960I995-F1
#
_cell.length_a   1.000
_cell.length_b   1.000
_cell.length_c   1.000
_cell.angle_alpha   90.00
_cell.angle_beta   90.00
_cell.angle_gamma   90.00
#
_symmetry.space_group_name_H-M   'P 1'
#
loop_
_entity.id
_entity.type
_entity.pdbx_description
1 polymer ?
#
loop_
_entity_poly.entity_id
_entity_poly.type
_entity_poly.pdbx_seq_one_letter_code
_entity_poly.pdbx_strand_id
1 'polypeptide(L)' 'MIGIARTTTRNVKRWRDEGDMRRRWCAAGLLEAEKKFRRVRGHAQMPYLVTALARHAESVTPPRETDPNEDLAA' A
#
# COMPACT_ATOMS: atom_id res chain seq x y z
N MET A 1 12.78 -10.51 12.14
CA MET A 1 11.92 -9.31 12.12
C MET A 1 10.65 -9.57 12.92
N ILE A 2 10.79 -9.80 14.24
CA ILE A 2 9.63 -9.87 15.13
C ILE A 2 9.14 -8.43 15.38
N GLY A 3 7.82 -8.23 15.35
CA GLY A 3 7.14 -6.95 15.13
C GLY A 3 7.79 -5.73 15.78
N ILE A 4 8.07 -4.71 14.96
CA ILE A 4 8.73 -3.47 15.40
C ILE A 4 7.92 -2.79 16.51
N ALA A 5 6.59 -2.77 16.40
CA ALA A 5 5.72 -2.29 17.48
C ALA A 5 6.02 -2.97 18.83
N ARG A 6 6.22 -4.29 18.86
CA ARG A 6 6.54 -5.04 20.10
C ARG A 6 7.90 -4.62 20.66
N THR A 7 8.88 -4.36 19.79
CA THR A 7 10.21 -3.92 20.22
C THR A 7 10.17 -2.49 20.76
N THR A 8 9.48 -1.60 20.04
CA THR A 8 9.37 -0.18 20.40
C THR A 8 8.62 0.01 21.71
N THR A 9 7.61 -0.82 22.03
CA THR A 9 6.82 -0.71 23.27
C THR A 9 7.31 -1.58 24.43
N ARG A 10 8.32 -2.45 24.25
CA ARG A 10 8.70 -3.48 25.26
C ARG A 10 9.04 -2.94 26.65
N ASN A 11 9.55 -1.71 26.71
CA ASN A 11 10.00 -1.06 27.94
C ASN A 11 8.92 -0.15 28.57
N VAL A 12 7.77 0.02 27.91
CA VAL A 12 6.68 0.85 28.44
C VAL A 12 5.96 0.07 29.54
N LYS A 13 6.22 0.44 30.79
CA LYS A 13 5.61 -0.21 31.97
C LYS A 13 4.39 0.53 32.52
N ARG A 14 4.31 1.84 32.33
CA ARG A 14 3.20 2.68 32.80
C ARG A 14 2.48 3.30 31.62
N TRP A 15 1.34 2.74 31.26
CA TRP A 15 0.46 3.27 30.23
C TRP A 15 -0.47 4.32 30.84
N ARG A 16 -0.64 5.44 30.15
CA ARG A 16 -1.61 6.48 30.51
C ARG A 16 -2.56 6.67 29.33
N ASP A 17 -3.86 6.68 29.62
CA ASP A 17 -4.87 6.96 28.60
C ASP A 17 -5.02 8.47 28.38
N GLU A 18 -4.65 9.29 29.37
CA GLU A 18 -4.50 10.74 29.24
C GLU A 18 -3.43 11.08 28.18
N GLY A 19 -3.86 11.75 27.12
CA GLY A 19 -3.00 12.10 25.98
C GLY A 19 -2.70 10.94 25.02
N ASP A 20 -3.46 9.84 25.06
CA ASP A 20 -3.47 8.83 24.00
C ASP A 20 -2.07 8.23 23.70
N MET A 21 -1.41 7.81 24.76
CA MET A 21 -0.05 7.27 24.74
C MET A 21 0.07 6.07 23.79
N ARG A 22 -1.01 5.28 23.60
CA ARG A 22 -1.05 4.14 22.69
C ARG A 22 -0.85 4.56 21.24
N ARG A 23 -1.54 5.61 20.77
CA ARG A 23 -1.37 6.10 19.39
C ARG A 23 0.03 6.67 19.14
N ARG A 24 0.63 7.36 20.12
CA ARG A 24 2.02 7.86 20.00
C ARG A 24 3.03 6.74 19.86
N TRP A 25 2.93 5.70 20.70
CA TRP A 25 3.82 4.54 20.61
C TRP A 25 3.58 3.70 19.36
N CYS A 26 2.34 3.61 18.87
CA CYS A 26 2.04 3.03 17.56
C CYS A 26 2.75 3.81 16.45
N ALA A 27 2.59 5.15 16.41
CA ALA A 27 3.26 6.01 15.44
C ALA A 27 4.79 5.89 15.51
N ALA A 28 5.38 5.87 16.71
CA ALA A 28 6.81 5.62 16.88
C ALA A 28 7.23 4.24 16.34
N GLY A 29 6.40 3.21 16.52
CA GLY A 29 6.60 1.89 15.92
C GLY A 29 6.57 1.92 14.39
N LEU A 30 5.65 2.67 13.77
CA LEU A 30 5.61 2.84 12.32
C LEU A 30 6.84 3.58 11.78
N LEU A 31 7.28 4.66 12.43
CA LEU A 31 8.47 5.42 12.03
C LEU A 31 9.75 4.57 12.13
N GLU A 32 9.86 3.73 13.15
CA GLU A 32 11.00 2.82 13.28
C GLU A 32 10.94 1.68 12.26
N ALA A 33 9.73 1.30 11.81
CA ALA A 33 9.56 0.35 10.72
C ALA A 33 9.96 0.92 9.37
N GLU A 34 9.61 2.18 9.12
CA GLU A 34 9.95 2.91 7.90
C GLU A 34 11.45 2.88 7.60
N LYS A 35 12.30 3.11 8.61
CA LYS A 35 13.77 3.10 8.46
C LYS A 35 14.33 1.78 7.93
N LYS A 36 13.62 0.67 8.12
CA LYS A 36 14.04 -0.67 7.68
C LYS A 36 13.47 -1.04 6.32
N PHE A 37 12.52 -0.27 5.80
CA PHE A 37 11.99 -0.49 4.47
C PHE A 37 13.00 -0.09 3.40
N ARG A 38 13.05 -0.88 2.33
CA ARG A 38 13.84 -0.57 1.15
C ARG A 38 12.95 0.16 0.16
N ARG A 39 13.45 1.25 -0.42
CA ARG A 39 12.76 1.91 -1.54
C ARG A 39 12.59 0.93 -2.69
N VAL A 40 11.42 0.97 -3.33
CA VAL A 40 11.16 0.20 -4.56
C VAL A 40 12.03 0.77 -5.67
N ARG A 41 12.84 -0.08 -6.30
CA ARG A 41 13.68 0.33 -7.44
C ARG A 41 12.78 0.76 -8.59
N GLY A 42 13.13 1.88 -9.21
CA GLY A 42 12.39 2.42 -10.34
C GLY A 42 11.00 2.95 -10.02
N HIS A 43 10.69 3.23 -8.74
CA HIS A 43 9.37 3.80 -8.37
C HIS A 43 9.03 5.09 -9.14
N ALA A 44 10.04 5.87 -9.52
CA ALA A 44 9.87 7.13 -10.25
C ALA A 44 9.43 6.90 -11.70
N GLN A 45 9.73 5.73 -12.27
CA GLN A 45 9.40 5.37 -13.65
C GLN A 45 8.06 4.62 -13.74
N MET A 46 7.49 4.20 -12.62
CA MET A 46 6.20 3.48 -12.59
C MET A 46 5.06 4.25 -13.26
N PRO A 47 4.87 5.57 -13.05
CA PRO A 47 3.81 6.31 -13.74
C PRO A 47 3.98 6.33 -15.26
N TYR A 48 5.23 6.43 -15.74
CA TYR A 48 5.54 6.36 -17.16
C TYR A 48 5.20 4.98 -17.74
N LEU A 49 5.57 3.92 -17.03
CA LEU A 49 5.25 2.55 -17.43
C LEU A 49 3.73 2.31 -17.52
N VAL A 50 2.97 2.77 -16.53
CA VAL A 50 1.50 2.64 -16.52
C VAL A 50 0.88 3.34 -17.73
N THR A 51 1.34 4.56 -18.04
CA THR A 51 0.84 5.33 -19.19
C THR A 51 1.17 4.64 -20.51
N ALA A 52 2.38 4.09 -20.64
CA ALA A 52 2.79 3.36 -21.83
C ALA A 52 1.97 2.07 -22.00
N LEU A 53 1.70 1.34 -20.92
CA LEU A 53 0.86 0.15 -20.93
C LEU A 53 -0.58 0.46 -21.35
N ALA A 54 -1.17 1.55 -20.85
CA ALA A 54 -2.52 1.96 -21.21
C ALA A 54 -2.65 2.22 -22.73
N ARG A 55 -1.72 3.01 -23.29
CA ARG A 55 -1.65 3.26 -24.74
C ARG A 55 -1.45 1.97 -25.53
N HIS A 56 -0.61 1.07 -25.04
CA HIS A 56 -0.38 -0.20 -25.69
C HIS A 56 -1.64 -1.08 -25.66
N ALA A 57 -2.34 -1.14 -24.53
CA ALA A 57 -3.58 -1.89 -24.39
C ALA A 57 -4.67 -1.39 -25.34
N GLU A 58 -4.80 -0.07 -25.51
CA GLU A 58 -5.69 0.54 -26.52
C GLU A 58 -5.30 0.14 -27.95
N SER A 59 -4.00 0.04 -28.24
CA SER A 59 -3.52 -0.34 -29.58
C SER A 59 -3.64 -1.85 -29.90
N VAL A 60 -3.56 -2.70 -28.87
CA VAL A 60 -3.56 -4.17 -29.02
C VAL A 60 -4.95 -4.76 -28.88
N THR A 61 -5.82 -4.13 -28.10
CA THR A 61 -7.18 -4.60 -27.86
C THR A 61 -8.12 -3.85 -28.80
N PRO A 62 -8.64 -4.46 -29.90
CA PRO A 62 -9.83 -3.91 -30.53
C PRO A 62 -10.94 -3.80 -29.49
N PRO A 63 -11.92 -2.87 -29.62
CA PRO A 63 -13.04 -2.81 -28.69
C PRO A 63 -13.63 -4.21 -28.63
N ARG A 64 -13.55 -4.86 -27.47
CA ARG A 64 -14.27 -6.11 -27.27
C ARG A 64 -15.73 -5.72 -27.48
N GLU A 65 -16.34 -6.18 -28.57
CA GLU A 65 -17.78 -6.20 -28.70
C GLU A 65 -18.28 -7.01 -27.50
N THR A 66 -18.65 -6.31 -26.43
CA THR A 66 -19.60 -6.85 -25.48
C THR A 66 -20.90 -6.91 -26.24
N ASP A 67 -21.23 -8.11 -26.74
CA ASP A 67 -22.54 -8.39 -27.31
C ASP A 67 -23.60 -7.94 -26.29
N PRO A 68 -24.46 -6.97 -26.61
CA PRO A 68 -25.48 -6.46 -25.68
C PRO A 68 -26.48 -7.50 -25.19
N ASN A 69 -26.41 -8.73 -25.72
CA ASN A 69 -27.34 -9.81 -25.48
C ASN A 69 -26.82 -10.86 -24.47
N GLU A 70 -25.60 -10.72 -23.95
CA GLU A 70 -25.01 -11.64 -22.96
C GLU A 70 -25.67 -11.48 -21.57
N ASP A 71 -26.19 -10.28 -21.26
CA ASP A 71 -26.89 -9.98 -19.99
C ASP A 71 -28.37 -10.41 -19.97
N LEU A 72 -28.95 -10.83 -21.10
CA LEU A 72 -30.36 -11.21 -21.21
C LEU A 72 -30.60 -12.73 -21.00
N ALA A 73 -29.54 -13.52 -20.82
CA ALA A 73 -29.58 -14.98 -20.73
C ALA A 73 -29.34 -15.55 -19.32
N ALA A 74 -29.31 -14.72 -18.28
CA ALA A 74 -29.22 -15.11 -16.87
C ALA A 74 -30.56 -14.91 -16.14
#